data_AF-C7ZC78-F1
#
_entry.id   AF-C7ZC78-F1
#
_cell.length_a   1.000
_cell.length_b   1.000
_cell.length_c   1.000
_cell.angle_alpha   90.00
_cell.angle_beta   90.00
_cell.angle_gamma   90.00
#
_symmetry.space_group_name_H-M   'P 1'
#
loop_
_entity.id
_entity.type
_entity.pdbx_description
1 polymer ?
#
loop_
_entity_poly.entity_id
_entity_poly.type
_entity_poly.pdbx_seq_one_letter_code
_entity_poly.pdbx_strand_id
1 'polypeptide(L)'
;MTIPPSVCVGLEVEFLVAISTIEVPPREDRWKCLASKRDIDGLAIGDFSPMEATCIHKVCQVMASGGAPVGCKGMPLLGPITPGQFFGSSLVQLTETRENIRVWNKEAAASTSGTVAPSNYWFVVPERHLTQDCVSKSSKTPSVKYAWFGTEINSPILTQPQEFHHGLPTLRTCLEGIQDKMVVGLNSGCGLHLHVNDAGNMKLQTALRVVTLVWHLEDTLLYPVCHPHRSKSAFSMRVSVESSIAMEKGEPAVSGEGATVVALLTELMGKFKGRKKVDKRLVGAMKRLWSQPDLTSLGIALRKFNEGPVHTTTRCALVVSKYNTLEFRYPESTFDANFISCWTDLVRHLYGIAMKSQVDFNRVLSRVYDLATRDQVPRWDDMMAAIQFQTNINRWQMRLNQYTSNLKDLDNQGILPAFGR
;
A
#
# COMPACT_ATOMS: atom_id res chain seq x y z
N MET A 1 -17.11 -6.23 15.36
CA MET A 1 -16.03 -6.21 16.37
C MET A 1 -15.50 -4.79 16.48
N THR A 2 -15.20 -4.28 17.69
CA THR A 2 -14.68 -2.92 17.87
C THR A 2 -13.16 -2.92 17.68
N ILE A 3 -12.68 -2.15 16.71
CA ILE A 3 -11.24 -1.90 16.49
C ILE A 3 -10.79 -0.86 17.53
N PRO A 4 -9.64 -1.05 18.21
CA PRO A 4 -9.15 -0.05 19.16
C PRO A 4 -8.98 1.32 18.47
N PRO A 5 -9.42 2.42 19.10
CA PRO A 5 -9.37 3.75 18.48
C PRO A 5 -7.94 4.25 18.24
N SER A 6 -6.96 3.64 18.90
CA SER A 6 -5.53 3.93 18.73
C SER A 6 -4.92 3.34 17.45
N VAL A 7 -5.61 2.40 16.78
CA VAL A 7 -5.13 1.82 15.52
C VAL A 7 -5.27 2.86 14.40
N CYS A 8 -4.12 3.37 13.96
CA CYS A 8 -4.02 4.36 12.90
C CYS A 8 -3.42 3.77 11.62
N VAL A 9 -3.66 4.44 10.49
CA VAL A 9 -3.24 3.98 9.16
C VAL A 9 -2.61 5.11 8.36
N GLY A 10 -1.48 4.85 7.72
CA GLY A 10 -0.96 5.63 6.59
C GLY A 10 -1.25 4.90 5.28
N LEU A 11 -1.55 5.63 4.23
CA LEU A 11 -1.82 5.10 2.89
C LEU A 11 -0.79 5.64 1.91
N GLU A 12 -0.31 4.79 1.02
CA GLU A 12 0.49 5.17 -0.15
C GLU A 12 -0.25 4.68 -1.40
N VAL A 13 -0.61 5.59 -2.30
CA VAL A 13 -1.38 5.28 -3.52
C VAL A 13 -0.58 5.68 -4.74
N GLU A 14 -0.04 4.69 -5.45
CA GLU A 14 0.79 4.89 -6.63
C GLU A 14 -0.05 5.02 -7.91
N PHE A 15 0.32 5.89 -8.85
CA PHE A 15 -0.34 6.01 -10.15
C PHE A 15 0.58 6.68 -11.18
N LEU A 16 0.08 6.79 -12.42
CA LEU A 16 0.81 7.39 -13.53
C LEU A 16 0.12 8.68 -13.99
N VAL A 17 0.93 9.71 -14.24
CA VAL A 17 0.52 10.99 -14.82
C VAL A 17 1.01 11.06 -16.26
N ALA A 18 0.13 11.44 -17.19
CA ALA A 18 0.48 11.50 -18.60
C ALA A 18 1.42 12.67 -18.94
N ILE A 19 2.37 12.38 -19.81
CA ILE A 19 3.27 13.34 -20.44
C ILE A 19 3.01 13.32 -21.95
N SER A 20 2.72 14.49 -22.51
CA SER A 20 2.49 14.70 -23.93
C SER A 20 3.68 15.39 -24.56
N THR A 21 4.08 14.92 -25.74
CA THR A 21 4.95 15.71 -26.61
C THR A 21 4.15 16.89 -27.18
N ILE A 22 4.85 18.00 -27.45
CA ILE A 22 4.26 19.23 -28.01
C ILE A 22 3.70 19.01 -29.44
N GLU A 23 4.13 17.96 -30.13
CA GLU A 23 3.89 17.77 -31.57
C GLU A 23 2.48 17.25 -31.93
N VAL A 24 1.77 16.58 -31.00
CA VAL A 24 0.40 16.09 -31.26
C VAL A 24 -0.44 16.16 -29.97
N PRO A 25 -1.30 17.18 -29.78
CA PRO A 25 -2.23 17.17 -28.66
C PRO A 25 -3.42 16.25 -28.99
N PRO A 26 -3.64 15.13 -28.26
CA PRO A 26 -4.90 14.41 -28.34
C PRO A 26 -6.08 15.29 -27.86
N ARG A 27 -7.29 15.04 -28.39
CA ARG A 27 -8.56 15.62 -27.91
C ARG A 27 -8.86 15.12 -26.49
N GLU A 28 -8.24 15.73 -25.51
CA GLU A 28 -8.38 15.45 -24.08
C GLU A 28 -8.11 16.75 -23.33
N ASP A 29 -9.15 17.27 -22.67
CA ASP A 29 -9.15 18.57 -22.00
C ASP A 29 -8.51 18.53 -20.61
N ARG A 30 -8.37 17.32 -20.04
CA ARG A 30 -7.67 17.12 -18.77
C ARG A 30 -6.20 17.45 -18.91
N TRP A 31 -5.63 17.92 -17.80
CA TRP A 31 -4.24 18.33 -17.76
C TRP A 31 -3.30 17.16 -18.00
N LYS A 32 -2.24 17.45 -18.75
CA LYS A 32 -1.13 16.54 -19.07
C LYS A 32 0.16 17.36 -19.04
N CYS A 33 1.26 16.75 -18.63
CA CYS A 33 2.55 17.44 -18.61
C CYS A 33 3.03 17.62 -20.04
N LEU A 34 3.34 18.86 -20.45
CA LEU A 34 3.91 19.12 -21.77
C LEU A 34 5.43 18.99 -21.69
N ALA A 35 6.01 18.21 -22.59
CA ALA A 35 7.43 17.91 -22.64
C ALA A 35 7.99 18.08 -24.05
N SER A 36 9.23 18.56 -24.15
CA SER A 36 9.96 18.51 -25.40
C SER A 36 10.41 17.08 -25.72
N LYS A 37 10.77 16.81 -26.97
CA LYS A 37 11.34 15.51 -27.35
C LYS A 37 12.59 15.16 -26.51
N ARG A 38 13.43 16.16 -26.24
CA ARG A 38 14.64 15.99 -25.42
C ARG A 38 14.31 15.53 -23.99
N ASP A 39 13.23 16.05 -23.41
CA ASP A 39 12.80 15.65 -22.06
C ASP A 39 12.35 14.19 -22.05
N ILE A 40 11.62 13.76 -23.08
CA ILE A 40 11.19 12.36 -23.24
C ILE A 40 12.38 11.42 -23.45
N ASP A 41 13.34 11.82 -24.30
CA ASP A 41 14.58 11.05 -24.51
C ASP A 41 15.38 10.95 -23.20
N GLY A 42 15.36 12.00 -22.37
CA GLY A 42 15.92 12.03 -21.01
C GLY A 42 15.32 10.97 -20.09
N LEU A 43 13.99 10.76 -20.13
CA LEU A 43 13.33 9.71 -19.34
C LEU A 43 13.85 8.32 -19.69
N ALA A 44 14.19 8.06 -20.95
CA ALA A 44 14.70 6.76 -21.41
C ALA A 44 16.09 6.43 -20.87
N ILE A 45 16.88 7.44 -20.54
CA ILE A 45 18.21 7.28 -19.93
C ILE A 45 18.19 7.54 -18.41
N GLY A 46 17.01 7.68 -17.81
CA GLY A 46 16.83 7.82 -16.36
C GLY A 46 16.90 9.26 -15.81
N ASP A 47 16.87 10.28 -16.66
CA ASP A 47 16.75 11.68 -16.23
C ASP A 47 15.28 12.08 -16.09
N PHE A 48 14.78 12.00 -14.85
CA PHE A 48 13.40 12.35 -14.50
C PHE A 48 13.23 13.82 -14.08
N SER A 49 14.35 14.52 -13.86
CA SER A 49 14.36 15.85 -13.26
C SER A 49 13.53 16.92 -13.99
N PRO A 50 13.42 16.92 -15.33
CA PRO A 50 12.66 17.96 -16.04
C PRO A 50 11.15 17.90 -15.74
N MET A 51 10.61 16.69 -15.55
CA MET A 51 9.17 16.46 -15.43
C MET A 51 8.72 16.31 -13.97
N GLU A 52 9.62 15.86 -13.09
CA GLU A 52 9.33 15.55 -11.70
C GLU A 52 8.65 16.71 -10.98
N ALA A 53 9.25 17.91 -11.00
CA ALA A 53 8.67 19.06 -10.32
C ALA A 53 7.30 19.47 -10.90
N THR A 54 7.14 19.40 -12.22
CA THR A 54 5.89 19.81 -12.90
C THR A 54 4.73 18.86 -12.58
N CYS A 55 4.94 17.55 -12.70
CA CYS A 55 3.93 16.54 -12.38
C CYS A 55 3.53 16.61 -10.90
N ILE A 56 4.52 16.60 -9.99
CA ILE A 56 4.27 16.59 -8.55
C ILE A 56 3.54 17.85 -8.10
N HIS A 57 3.99 19.03 -8.52
CA HIS A 57 3.30 20.28 -8.17
C HIS A 57 1.87 20.32 -8.69
N LYS A 58 1.60 19.78 -9.90
CA LYS A 58 0.25 19.77 -10.43
C LYS A 58 -0.69 18.87 -9.63
N VAL A 59 -0.23 17.67 -9.26
CA VAL A 59 -0.99 16.79 -8.35
C VAL A 59 -1.29 17.54 -7.05
N CYS A 60 -0.28 18.21 -6.46
CA CYS A 60 -0.49 19.00 -5.24
C CYS A 60 -1.56 20.08 -5.40
N GLN A 61 -1.50 20.86 -6.48
CA GLN A 61 -2.49 21.91 -6.78
C GLN A 61 -3.91 21.36 -6.92
N VAL A 62 -4.05 20.21 -7.60
CA VAL A 62 -5.36 19.59 -7.83
C VAL A 62 -5.98 19.12 -6.51
N MET A 63 -5.19 18.44 -5.67
CA MET A 63 -5.63 18.01 -4.34
C MET A 63 -5.95 19.21 -3.43
N ALA A 64 -5.09 20.24 -3.44
CA ALA A 64 -5.29 21.45 -2.66
C ALA A 64 -6.54 22.23 -3.09
N SER A 65 -6.88 22.23 -4.38
CA SER A 65 -8.14 22.82 -4.87
C SER A 65 -9.39 22.12 -4.33
N GLY A 66 -9.26 20.86 -3.88
CA GLY A 66 -10.30 20.11 -3.17
C GLY A 66 -10.32 20.37 -1.66
N GLY A 67 -9.48 21.27 -1.15
CA GLY A 67 -9.40 21.63 0.28
C GLY A 67 -8.43 20.79 1.11
N ALA A 68 -7.76 19.79 0.53
CA ALA A 68 -6.81 18.98 1.29
C ALA A 68 -5.55 19.77 1.68
N PRO A 69 -4.98 19.57 2.89
CA PRO A 69 -3.64 20.04 3.22
C PRO A 69 -2.61 19.15 2.53
N VAL A 70 -1.83 19.73 1.62
CA VAL A 70 -0.96 18.97 0.71
C VAL A 70 0.46 19.50 0.76
N GLY A 71 1.44 18.61 0.63
CA GLY A 71 2.85 18.99 0.56
C GLY A 71 3.67 18.14 -0.41
N CYS A 72 4.83 18.66 -0.78
CA CYS A 72 5.85 17.92 -1.51
C CYS A 72 7.25 18.44 -1.14
N LYS A 73 8.30 17.71 -1.51
CA LYS A 73 9.67 18.23 -1.35
C LYS A 73 9.83 19.55 -2.09
N GLY A 74 10.56 20.49 -1.51
CA GLY A 74 10.88 21.79 -2.11
C GLY A 74 11.82 21.62 -3.29
N MET A 75 11.27 21.23 -4.44
CA MET A 75 12.05 21.00 -5.65
C MET A 75 12.31 22.32 -6.39
N PRO A 76 13.56 22.60 -6.81
CA PRO A 76 13.84 23.71 -7.71
C PRO A 76 13.18 23.44 -9.06
N LEU A 77 12.45 24.41 -9.60
CA LEU A 77 11.94 24.31 -10.98
C LEU A 77 13.08 24.62 -11.96
N LEU A 78 13.24 23.77 -12.97
CA LEU A 78 14.06 24.04 -14.13
C LEU A 78 13.20 24.80 -15.16
N GLY A 79 13.21 26.13 -15.11
CA GLY A 79 12.52 26.98 -16.11
C GLY A 79 11.88 28.26 -15.53
N PRO A 80 11.40 29.18 -16.40
CA PRO A 80 10.75 30.42 -15.96
C PRO A 80 9.43 30.10 -15.24
N ILE A 81 9.34 30.52 -13.98
CA ILE A 81 8.14 30.39 -13.13
C ILE A 81 7.00 31.16 -13.80
N THR A 82 5.95 30.46 -14.22
CA THR A 82 4.77 31.14 -14.76
C THR A 82 3.96 31.72 -13.59
N PRO A 83 3.54 32.99 -13.62
CA PRO A 83 2.69 33.57 -12.59
C PRO A 83 1.40 32.75 -12.45
N GLY A 84 1.21 32.07 -11.32
CA GLY A 84 0.09 31.15 -11.08
C GLY A 84 0.51 29.72 -10.73
N GLN A 85 1.75 29.31 -11.01
CA GLN A 85 2.24 27.94 -10.76
C GLN A 85 2.30 27.55 -9.27
N PHE A 86 2.22 28.52 -8.36
CA PHE A 86 2.33 28.31 -6.91
C PHE A 86 1.28 29.07 -6.11
N PHE A 87 0.18 29.47 -6.75
CA PHE A 87 -0.87 30.21 -6.08
C PHE A 87 -1.35 29.43 -4.83
N GLY A 88 -1.39 30.12 -3.68
CA GLY A 88 -1.78 29.52 -2.41
C GLY A 88 -0.77 28.58 -1.76
N SER A 89 0.48 28.48 -2.24
CA SER A 89 1.53 27.66 -1.62
C SER A 89 2.51 28.48 -0.79
N SER A 90 3.15 27.83 0.18
CA SER A 90 4.25 28.40 0.98
C SER A 90 5.41 27.40 1.07
N LEU A 91 6.64 27.90 1.22
CA LEU A 91 7.77 27.07 1.64
C LEU A 91 7.83 27.04 3.16
N VAL A 92 7.92 25.84 3.72
CA VAL A 92 8.08 25.60 5.16
C VAL A 92 9.19 24.59 5.38
N GLN A 93 9.82 24.65 6.53
CA GLN A 93 10.93 23.78 6.86
C GLN A 93 10.45 22.65 7.78
N LEU A 94 10.82 21.41 7.46
CA LEU A 94 10.54 20.26 8.32
C LEU A 94 11.32 20.39 9.62
N THR A 95 10.65 20.10 10.74
CA THR A 95 11.24 20.30 12.07
C THR A 95 12.44 19.38 12.33
N GLU A 96 12.37 18.12 11.89
CA GLU A 96 13.42 17.13 12.16
C GLU A 96 14.60 17.22 11.17
N THR A 97 14.31 17.24 9.86
CA THR A 97 15.35 17.13 8.83
C THR A 97 15.88 18.48 8.37
N ARG A 98 15.22 19.59 8.74
CA ARG A 98 15.47 20.93 8.20
C ARG A 98 15.32 21.02 6.67
N GLU A 99 14.71 20.02 6.03
CA GLU A 99 14.43 20.07 4.61
C GLU A 99 13.30 21.05 4.31
N ASN A 100 13.42 21.78 3.20
CA ASN A 100 12.35 22.63 2.71
C ASN A 100 11.29 21.77 2.02
N ILE A 101 10.04 21.93 2.43
CA ILE A 101 8.88 21.40 1.73
C ILE A 101 7.99 22.54 1.26
N ARG A 102 7.30 22.31 0.15
CA ARG A 102 6.27 23.21 -0.35
C ARG A 102 4.93 22.67 0.11
N VAL A 103 4.09 23.54 0.66
CA VAL A 103 2.78 23.17 1.21
C VAL A 103 1.67 24.07 0.69
N TRP A 104 0.46 23.52 0.61
CA TRP A 104 -0.80 24.19 0.29
C TRP A 104 -1.81 23.93 1.41
N ASN A 105 -2.76 24.85 1.59
CA ASN A 105 -3.80 24.79 2.64
C ASN A 105 -3.19 24.48 4.01
N LYS A 106 -2.10 25.17 4.36
CA LYS A 106 -1.33 24.93 5.58
C LYS A 106 -2.19 25.05 6.84
N GLU A 107 -3.17 25.96 6.81
CA GLU A 107 -4.10 26.24 7.89
C GLU A 107 -5.07 25.06 8.14
N ALA A 108 -5.31 24.23 7.12
CA ALA A 108 -6.14 23.02 7.22
C ALA A 108 -5.35 21.80 7.71
N ALA A 109 -4.01 21.84 7.71
CA ALA A 109 -3.21 20.82 8.37
C ALA A 109 -3.45 20.89 9.87
N ALA A 110 -3.74 19.76 10.53
CA ALA A 110 -4.04 19.72 11.96
C ALA A 110 -3.01 20.54 12.74
N SER A 111 -3.47 21.54 13.51
CA SER A 111 -2.60 22.54 14.13
C SER A 111 -1.66 21.91 15.17
N THR A 112 -0.47 21.51 14.77
CA THR A 112 0.60 21.14 15.69
C THR A 112 1.41 22.39 15.97
N SER A 113 1.12 23.08 17.08
CA SER A 113 2.08 23.76 17.96
C SER A 113 3.45 24.17 17.38
N GLY A 114 3.48 24.81 16.21
CA GLY A 114 4.69 25.20 15.46
C GLY A 114 5.47 24.08 14.73
N THR A 115 5.17 22.80 14.92
CA THR A 115 5.92 21.67 14.32
C THR A 115 5.36 21.30 12.94
N VAL A 116 6.22 21.18 11.93
CA VAL A 116 5.83 20.78 10.56
C VAL A 116 6.48 19.43 10.25
N ALA A 117 5.65 18.40 10.07
CA ALA A 117 6.07 17.05 9.70
C ALA A 117 5.34 16.59 8.41
N PRO A 118 5.94 15.72 7.57
CA PRO A 118 5.26 15.19 6.38
C PRO A 118 3.96 14.46 6.72
N SER A 119 3.91 13.79 7.88
CA SER A 119 2.75 13.06 8.39
C SER A 119 1.52 13.93 8.71
N ASN A 120 1.64 15.26 8.63
CA ASN A 120 0.53 16.20 8.81
C ASN A 120 -0.17 16.55 7.49
N TYR A 121 0.40 16.18 6.35
CA TYR A 121 -0.07 16.56 5.02
C TYR A 121 -0.32 15.32 4.18
N TRP A 122 -1.17 15.46 3.17
CA TRP A 122 -1.11 14.58 2.01
C TRP A 122 0.18 14.90 1.24
N PHE A 123 1.12 13.98 1.23
CA PHE A 123 2.44 14.22 0.67
C PHE A 123 2.60 13.57 -0.70
N VAL A 124 3.02 14.33 -1.71
CA VAL A 124 3.15 13.82 -3.08
C VAL A 124 4.61 13.57 -3.40
N VAL A 125 4.93 12.37 -3.88
CA VAL A 125 6.30 11.92 -4.20
C VAL A 125 6.38 11.28 -5.58
N PRO A 126 7.57 11.29 -6.21
CA PRO A 126 7.80 10.61 -7.48
C PRO A 126 8.05 9.12 -7.30
N GLU A 127 7.42 8.30 -8.15
CA GLU A 127 7.66 6.87 -8.24
C GLU A 127 8.48 6.53 -9.49
N ARG A 128 9.80 6.79 -9.39
CA ARG A 128 10.74 6.68 -10.50
C ARG A 128 10.81 5.28 -11.10
N HIS A 129 10.58 4.25 -10.29
CA HIS A 129 10.59 2.86 -10.74
C HIS A 129 9.44 2.57 -11.72
N LEU A 130 8.25 3.14 -11.48
CA LEU A 130 7.11 3.05 -12.39
C LEU A 130 7.37 3.79 -13.70
N THR A 131 7.98 4.98 -13.63
CA THR A 131 8.41 5.72 -14.83
C THR A 131 9.38 4.88 -15.66
N GLN A 132 10.40 4.29 -15.03
CA GLN A 132 11.40 3.46 -15.69
C GLN A 132 10.76 2.22 -16.33
N ASP A 133 9.80 1.58 -15.66
CA ASP A 133 9.07 0.44 -16.20
C ASP A 133 8.24 0.83 -17.44
N CYS A 134 7.57 1.98 -17.43
CA CYS A 134 6.83 2.47 -18.60
C CYS A 134 7.73 2.75 -19.80
N VAL A 135 8.94 3.27 -19.58
CA VAL A 135 9.87 3.55 -20.68
C VAL A 135 10.56 2.29 -21.20
N SER A 136 10.91 1.35 -20.32
CA SER A 136 11.62 0.13 -20.70
C SER A 136 10.71 -0.99 -21.22
N LYS A 137 9.43 -0.99 -20.85
CA LYS A 137 8.46 -2.04 -21.18
C LYS A 137 7.18 -1.41 -21.71
N SER A 138 6.99 -1.42 -23.03
CA SER A 138 5.79 -0.87 -23.66
C SER A 138 4.49 -1.50 -23.12
N SER A 139 4.54 -2.77 -22.70
CA SER A 139 3.43 -3.46 -22.05
C SER A 139 3.08 -2.94 -20.66
N LYS A 140 3.84 -2.00 -20.09
CA LYS A 140 3.52 -1.31 -18.82
C LYS A 140 2.93 0.07 -19.02
N THR A 141 2.76 0.51 -20.27
CA THR A 141 2.18 1.82 -20.57
C THR A 141 0.65 1.71 -20.63
N PRO A 142 -0.10 2.48 -19.82
CA PRO A 142 -1.57 2.44 -19.88
C PRO A 142 -2.12 2.81 -21.26
N SER A 143 -1.42 3.68 -21.99
CA SER A 143 -1.75 4.03 -23.37
C SER A 143 -0.50 4.49 -24.13
N VAL A 144 -0.44 4.15 -25.42
CA VAL A 144 0.61 4.60 -26.35
C VAL A 144 0.48 6.09 -26.75
N LYS A 145 -0.60 6.76 -26.35
CA LYS A 145 -0.82 8.19 -26.65
C LYS A 145 0.10 9.13 -25.87
N TYR A 146 0.68 8.64 -24.79
CA TYR A 146 1.46 9.45 -23.85
C TYR A 146 2.70 8.68 -23.38
N ALA A 147 3.72 9.42 -22.97
CA ALA A 147 4.67 8.94 -21.98
C ALA A 147 4.03 9.06 -20.59
N TRP A 148 4.61 8.39 -19.58
CA TRP A 148 4.01 8.27 -18.27
C TRP A 148 5.02 8.53 -17.16
N PHE A 149 4.61 9.31 -16.16
CA PHE A 149 5.39 9.62 -14.98
C PHE A 149 4.76 8.97 -13.75
N GLY A 150 5.52 8.12 -13.04
CA GLY A 150 5.12 7.53 -11.79
C GLY A 150 5.07 8.55 -10.65
N THR A 151 4.00 8.52 -9.89
CA THR A 151 3.81 9.36 -8.71
C THR A 151 3.05 8.57 -7.64
N GLU A 152 3.20 8.99 -6.40
CA GLU A 152 2.49 8.43 -5.25
C GLU A 152 1.95 9.57 -4.39
N ILE A 153 0.74 9.38 -3.86
CA ILE A 153 0.20 10.22 -2.78
C ILE A 153 0.24 9.45 -1.46
N ASN A 154 0.82 10.09 -0.46
CA ASN A 154 0.96 9.56 0.89
C ASN A 154 0.00 10.29 1.82
N SER A 155 -0.85 9.56 2.52
CA SER A 155 -1.77 10.18 3.46
C SER A 155 -1.03 10.72 4.69
N PRO A 156 -1.60 11.71 5.39
CA PRO A 156 -1.25 11.91 6.78
C PRO A 156 -1.57 10.64 7.59
N ILE A 157 -1.05 10.54 8.81
CA ILE A 157 -1.41 9.43 9.70
C ILE A 157 -2.90 9.57 10.06
N LEU A 158 -3.72 8.67 9.51
CA LEU A 158 -5.15 8.67 9.71
C LEU A 158 -5.46 8.12 11.10
N THR A 159 -5.89 9.01 11.99
CA THR A 159 -6.35 8.71 13.34
C THR A 159 -7.83 9.02 13.54
N GLN A 160 -8.42 9.84 12.66
CA GLN A 160 -9.75 10.40 12.83
C GLN A 160 -10.84 9.37 12.51
N PRO A 161 -11.76 9.07 13.44
CA PRO A 161 -12.87 8.15 13.19
C PRO A 161 -13.72 8.51 11.96
N GLN A 162 -13.85 9.80 11.65
CA GLN A 162 -14.62 10.29 10.50
C GLN A 162 -14.06 9.81 9.16
N GLU A 163 -12.72 9.73 9.03
CA GLU A 163 -12.09 9.19 7.82
C GLU A 163 -12.49 7.73 7.61
N PHE A 164 -12.53 6.94 8.68
CA PHE A 164 -12.89 5.53 8.59
C PHE A 164 -14.40 5.31 8.41
N HIS A 165 -15.24 5.98 9.22
CA HIS A 165 -16.69 5.78 9.18
C HIS A 165 -17.33 6.23 7.87
N HIS A 166 -16.77 7.25 7.20
CA HIS A 166 -17.31 7.79 5.96
C HIS A 166 -16.57 7.29 4.71
N GLY A 167 -15.71 6.28 4.84
CA GLY A 167 -15.03 5.65 3.71
C GLY A 167 -14.06 6.57 2.99
N LEU A 168 -13.17 7.19 3.78
CA LEU A 168 -12.05 8.05 3.38
C LEU A 168 -12.48 9.25 2.52
N PRO A 169 -13.35 10.15 3.03
CA PRO A 169 -13.90 11.27 2.25
C PRO A 169 -12.82 12.22 1.71
N THR A 170 -11.75 12.47 2.48
CA THR A 170 -10.64 13.32 2.01
C THR A 170 -9.89 12.65 0.86
N LEU A 171 -9.55 11.37 0.99
CA LEU A 171 -8.92 10.61 -0.08
C LEU A 171 -9.80 10.58 -1.33
N ARG A 172 -11.11 10.35 -1.17
CA ARG A 172 -12.08 10.36 -2.27
C ARG A 172 -12.03 11.66 -3.03
N THR A 173 -12.10 12.79 -2.32
CA THR A 173 -12.06 14.13 -2.92
C THR A 173 -10.76 14.35 -3.69
N CYS A 174 -9.63 13.90 -3.14
CA CYS A 174 -8.32 13.96 -3.81
C CYS A 174 -8.29 13.11 -5.09
N LEU A 175 -8.70 11.85 -5.03
CA LEU A 175 -8.66 10.93 -6.16
C LEU A 175 -9.62 11.35 -7.28
N GLU A 176 -10.85 11.72 -6.94
CA GLU A 176 -11.84 12.25 -7.90
C GLU A 176 -11.30 13.52 -8.57
N GLY A 177 -10.75 14.46 -7.79
CA GLY A 177 -10.16 15.68 -8.32
C GLY A 177 -8.99 15.44 -9.27
N ILE A 178 -8.11 14.48 -8.95
CA ILE A 178 -7.00 14.08 -9.82
C ILE A 178 -7.54 13.46 -11.11
N GLN A 179 -8.46 12.50 -11.01
CA GLN A 179 -9.02 11.79 -12.16
C GLN A 179 -9.80 12.71 -13.11
N ASP A 180 -10.52 13.70 -12.57
CA ASP A 180 -11.30 14.67 -13.34
C ASP A 180 -10.46 15.76 -14.01
N LYS A 181 -9.35 16.16 -13.36
CA LYS A 181 -8.57 17.32 -13.84
C LYS A 181 -7.29 16.92 -14.55
N MET A 182 -6.86 15.66 -14.45
CA MET A 182 -5.60 15.18 -14.99
C MET A 182 -5.80 13.90 -15.79
N VAL A 183 -4.99 13.75 -16.83
CA VAL A 183 -4.87 12.50 -17.58
C VAL A 183 -3.99 11.55 -16.76
N VAL A 184 -4.64 10.56 -16.14
CA VAL A 184 -3.99 9.58 -15.29
C VAL A 184 -4.24 8.16 -15.77
N GLY A 185 -3.35 7.27 -15.37
CA GLY A 185 -3.38 5.86 -15.70
C GLY A 185 -2.93 5.01 -14.51
N LEU A 186 -3.27 3.73 -14.58
CA LEU A 186 -2.76 2.71 -13.68
C LEU A 186 -2.15 1.62 -14.55
N ASN A 187 -1.14 0.95 -14.00
CA ASN A 187 -0.65 -0.31 -14.54
C ASN A 187 -0.50 -1.32 -13.39
N SER A 188 -0.11 -2.54 -13.72
CA SER A 188 0.09 -3.60 -12.74
C SER A 188 1.29 -3.41 -11.80
N GLY A 189 2.15 -2.43 -12.09
CA GLY A 189 3.21 -1.98 -11.19
C GLY A 189 2.68 -1.16 -10.02
N CYS A 190 1.62 -0.36 -10.25
CA CYS A 190 1.04 0.51 -9.22
C CYS A 190 0.45 -0.28 -8.05
N GLY A 191 0.94 -0.02 -6.85
CA GLY A 191 0.50 -0.57 -5.57
C GLY A 191 -0.27 0.40 -4.69
N LEU A 192 -1.11 -0.20 -3.84
CA LEU A 192 -1.62 0.44 -2.64
C LEU A 192 -0.86 -0.13 -1.45
N HIS A 193 -0.21 0.73 -0.68
CA HIS A 193 0.46 0.35 0.56
C HIS A 193 -0.33 0.88 1.76
N LEU A 194 -0.56 0.01 2.76
CA LEU A 194 -1.24 0.38 3.99
C LEU A 194 -0.30 0.17 5.18
N HIS A 195 0.06 1.26 5.85
CA HIS A 195 0.92 1.27 7.02
C HIS A 195 0.06 1.31 8.28
N VAL A 196 0.11 0.28 9.11
CA VAL A 196 -0.67 0.22 10.35
C VAL A 196 0.22 0.14 11.59
N ASN A 197 -0.15 0.88 12.64
CA ASN A 197 0.41 0.73 13.98
C ASN A 197 -0.59 1.17 15.07
N ASP A 198 -0.14 1.16 16.32
CA ASP A 198 -0.89 1.60 17.51
C ASP A 198 -0.39 2.98 17.96
N ALA A 199 -1.00 4.05 17.44
CA ALA A 199 -0.67 5.44 17.77
C ALA A 199 0.84 5.78 17.73
N GLY A 200 1.57 5.28 16.74
CA GLY A 200 3.03 5.47 16.62
C GLY A 200 3.89 4.45 17.38
N ASN A 201 3.29 3.56 18.18
CA ASN A 201 4.01 2.62 19.04
C ASN A 201 3.69 1.16 18.66
N MET A 202 4.41 0.63 17.68
CA MET A 202 4.27 -0.78 17.32
C MET A 202 4.97 -1.69 18.33
N LYS A 203 4.21 -2.61 18.95
CA LYS A 203 4.77 -3.66 19.80
C LYS A 203 5.17 -4.87 18.96
N LEU A 204 6.36 -5.43 19.23
CA LEU A 204 6.84 -6.65 18.57
C LEU A 204 5.81 -7.78 18.62
N GLN A 205 5.22 -8.03 19.80
CA GLN A 205 4.24 -9.10 19.99
C GLN A 205 3.00 -8.93 19.10
N THR A 206 2.51 -7.70 18.93
CA THR A 206 1.41 -7.42 18.00
C THR A 206 1.85 -7.68 16.56
N ALA A 207 3.06 -7.27 16.18
CA ALA A 207 3.59 -7.52 14.84
C ALA A 207 3.72 -9.02 14.53
N LEU A 208 4.29 -9.81 15.45
CA LEU A 208 4.40 -11.26 15.34
C LEU A 208 3.04 -11.95 15.16
N ARG A 209 2.02 -11.50 15.91
CA ARG A 209 0.64 -11.98 15.77
C ARG A 209 0.02 -11.65 14.42
N VAL A 210 0.21 -10.43 13.91
CA VAL A 210 -0.27 -10.05 12.57
C VAL A 210 0.41 -10.91 11.50
N VAL A 211 1.75 -11.07 11.56
CA VAL A 211 2.48 -11.92 10.62
C VAL A 211 1.97 -13.37 10.67
N THR A 212 1.73 -13.90 11.87
CA THR A 212 1.17 -15.26 12.05
C THR A 212 -0.20 -15.40 11.39
N LEU A 213 -1.10 -14.41 11.55
CA LEU A 213 -2.40 -14.41 10.86
C LEU A 213 -2.25 -14.31 9.36
N VAL A 214 -1.45 -13.34 8.89
CA VAL A 214 -1.20 -13.10 7.47
C VAL A 214 -0.69 -14.37 6.79
N TRP A 215 0.23 -15.10 7.42
CA TRP A 215 0.76 -16.37 6.93
C TRP A 215 -0.33 -17.36 6.50
N HIS A 216 -1.46 -17.41 7.22
CA HIS A 216 -2.57 -18.30 6.91
C HIS A 216 -3.65 -17.68 6.01
N LEU A 217 -3.61 -16.35 5.83
CA LEU A 217 -4.58 -15.58 5.08
C LEU A 217 -4.10 -15.20 3.67
N GLU A 218 -2.80 -15.29 3.35
CA GLU A 218 -2.26 -14.86 2.05
C GLU A 218 -3.01 -15.52 0.87
N ASP A 219 -3.06 -16.84 0.82
CA ASP A 219 -3.65 -17.57 -0.32
C ASP A 219 -5.17 -17.71 -0.29
N THR A 220 -5.79 -17.41 0.84
CA THR A 220 -7.21 -17.72 1.09
C THR A 220 -8.06 -16.46 1.31
N LEU A 221 -7.43 -15.32 1.59
CA LEU A 221 -8.10 -14.05 1.77
C LEU A 221 -7.38 -12.90 1.06
N LEU A 222 -6.12 -12.61 1.42
CA LEU A 222 -5.45 -11.37 1.01
C LEU A 222 -5.22 -11.30 -0.50
N TYR A 223 -4.59 -12.30 -1.12
CA TYR A 223 -4.46 -12.31 -2.58
C TYR A 223 -5.78 -12.59 -3.31
N PRO A 224 -6.68 -13.47 -2.82
CA PRO A 224 -7.98 -13.65 -3.44
C PRO A 224 -8.81 -12.38 -3.61
N VAL A 225 -8.65 -11.36 -2.75
CA VAL A 225 -9.34 -10.05 -2.89
C VAL A 225 -8.52 -8.97 -3.61
N CYS A 226 -7.32 -9.31 -4.08
CA CYS A 226 -6.52 -8.50 -4.98
C CYS A 226 -6.73 -8.88 -6.46
N HIS A 227 -6.30 -8.01 -7.37
CA HIS A 227 -6.18 -8.39 -8.77
C HIS A 227 -5.23 -9.60 -8.94
N PRO A 228 -5.56 -10.61 -9.78
CA PRO A 228 -4.77 -11.85 -9.90
C PRO A 228 -3.27 -11.64 -10.19
N HIS A 229 -2.91 -10.57 -10.88
CA HIS A 229 -1.51 -10.21 -11.16
C HIS A 229 -0.68 -9.97 -9.89
N ARG A 230 -1.29 -9.46 -8.81
CA ARG A 230 -0.59 -9.10 -7.56
C ARG A 230 0.13 -10.29 -6.94
N SER A 231 -0.48 -11.47 -7.00
CA SER A 231 0.11 -12.72 -6.50
C SER A 231 1.38 -13.17 -7.22
N LYS A 232 1.70 -12.57 -8.37
CA LYS A 232 2.88 -12.84 -9.19
C LYS A 232 3.83 -11.64 -9.28
N SER A 233 3.48 -10.54 -8.62
CA SER A 233 4.27 -9.31 -8.65
C SER A 233 5.50 -9.45 -7.74
N ALA A 234 6.67 -9.10 -8.28
CA ALA A 234 7.91 -9.05 -7.51
C ALA A 234 7.88 -7.98 -6.39
N PHE A 235 6.93 -7.05 -6.44
CA PHE A 235 6.71 -5.98 -5.46
C PHE A 235 5.74 -6.38 -4.33
N SER A 236 5.15 -7.57 -4.42
CA SER A 236 4.14 -8.08 -3.49
C SER A 236 4.28 -9.60 -3.38
N MET A 237 5.48 -10.10 -3.04
CA MET A 237 5.76 -11.53 -2.90
C MET A 237 5.20 -12.09 -1.58
N ARG A 238 4.87 -13.38 -1.52
CA ARG A 238 4.30 -13.99 -0.30
C ARG A 238 5.31 -14.04 0.84
N VAL A 239 4.92 -13.62 2.04
CA VAL A 239 5.76 -13.83 3.23
C VAL A 239 5.88 -15.32 3.55
N SER A 240 4.79 -16.08 3.42
CA SER A 240 4.75 -17.50 3.74
C SER A 240 5.61 -18.39 2.84
N VAL A 241 6.10 -17.84 1.71
CA VAL A 241 6.88 -18.58 0.70
C VAL A 241 8.26 -17.97 0.48
N GLU A 242 8.35 -16.63 0.42
CA GLU A 242 9.53 -15.94 -0.11
C GLU A 242 10.35 -15.23 0.97
N SER A 243 9.81 -15.11 2.20
CA SER A 243 10.54 -14.48 3.30
C SER A 243 11.72 -15.33 3.77
N SER A 244 12.70 -14.71 4.43
CA SER A 244 13.76 -15.46 5.12
C SER A 244 13.19 -16.42 6.14
N ILE A 245 12.12 -16.05 6.87
CA ILE A 245 11.42 -16.95 7.79
C ILE A 245 10.92 -18.21 7.08
N ALA A 246 10.38 -18.10 5.87
CA ALA A 246 9.89 -19.25 5.10
C ALA A 246 11.02 -20.16 4.58
N MET A 247 12.12 -19.54 4.14
CA MET A 247 13.18 -20.21 3.38
C MET A 247 14.34 -20.74 4.23
N GLU A 248 14.62 -20.11 5.37
CA GLU A 248 15.69 -20.53 6.27
C GLU A 248 15.42 -21.90 6.90
N LYS A 249 16.51 -22.57 7.27
CA LYS A 249 16.47 -23.82 8.03
C LYS A 249 16.63 -23.53 9.52
N GLY A 250 16.28 -24.52 10.33
CA GLY A 250 16.45 -24.46 11.79
C GLY A 250 15.15 -24.22 12.53
N GLU A 251 15.11 -24.67 13.76
CA GLU A 251 13.96 -24.62 14.66
C GLU A 251 14.41 -24.05 16.00
N PRO A 252 14.62 -22.72 16.09
CA PRO A 252 15.10 -22.10 17.31
C PRO A 252 14.13 -22.34 18.47
N ALA A 253 14.66 -22.30 19.69
CA ALA A 253 13.84 -22.35 20.89
C ALA A 253 12.94 -21.10 20.95
N VAL A 254 11.68 -21.31 21.30
CA VAL A 254 10.70 -20.24 21.54
C VAL A 254 10.22 -20.31 22.98
N SER A 255 9.89 -19.16 23.56
CA SER A 255 9.42 -19.04 24.94
C SER A 255 8.15 -18.18 25.03
N GLY A 256 7.55 -18.13 26.22
CA GLY A 256 6.38 -17.30 26.50
C GLY A 256 5.21 -17.58 25.54
N GLU A 257 4.67 -16.51 24.96
CA GLU A 257 3.56 -16.64 24.02
C GLU A 257 3.93 -17.41 22.76
N GLY A 258 5.16 -17.24 22.23
CA GLY A 258 5.61 -17.94 21.04
C GLY A 258 5.55 -19.46 21.20
N ALA A 259 5.96 -19.97 22.36
CA ALA A 259 5.84 -21.39 22.70
C ALA A 259 4.37 -21.86 22.71
N THR A 260 3.45 -21.03 23.21
CA THR A 260 2.02 -21.36 23.25
C THR A 260 1.42 -21.40 21.84
N VAL A 261 1.75 -20.44 20.98
CA VAL A 261 1.26 -20.38 19.58
C VAL A 261 1.80 -21.56 18.78
N VAL A 262 3.09 -21.88 18.93
CA VAL A 262 3.70 -23.04 18.27
C VAL A 262 3.08 -24.36 18.74
N ALA A 263 2.84 -24.51 20.04
CA ALA A 263 2.17 -25.70 20.59
C ALA A 263 0.75 -25.87 20.04
N LEU A 264 -0.03 -24.79 20.02
CA LEU A 264 -1.38 -24.77 19.45
C LEU A 264 -1.39 -25.20 17.97
N LEU A 265 -0.52 -24.62 17.14
CA LEU A 265 -0.43 -24.97 15.73
C LEU A 265 0.02 -26.42 15.52
N THR A 266 0.93 -26.91 16.37
CA THR A 266 1.37 -28.31 16.35
C THR A 266 0.22 -29.28 16.67
N GLU A 267 -0.60 -28.96 17.68
CA GLU A 267 -1.80 -29.74 18.01
C GLU A 267 -2.80 -29.77 16.85
N LEU A 268 -3.08 -28.61 16.25
CA LEU A 268 -3.99 -28.50 15.10
C LEU A 268 -3.46 -29.26 13.88
N MET A 269 -2.15 -29.20 13.62
CA MET A 269 -1.49 -30.01 12.59
C MET A 269 -1.69 -31.50 12.84
N GLY A 270 -1.53 -31.97 14.09
CA GLY A 270 -1.78 -33.36 14.47
C GLY A 270 -3.23 -33.78 14.24
N LYS A 271 -4.17 -32.91 14.63
CA LYS A 271 -5.62 -33.09 14.43
C LYS A 271 -5.99 -33.16 12.94
N PHE A 272 -5.34 -32.38 12.09
CA PHE A 272 -5.66 -32.25 10.66
C PHE A 272 -4.68 -32.98 9.72
N LYS A 273 -3.82 -33.87 10.24
CA LYS A 273 -2.72 -34.53 9.50
C LYS A 273 -3.08 -35.21 8.18
N GLY A 274 -4.36 -35.52 7.94
CA GLY A 274 -4.84 -36.13 6.70
C GLY A 274 -5.13 -35.14 5.56
N ARG A 275 -5.15 -33.83 5.83
CA ARG A 275 -5.45 -32.79 4.83
C ARG A 275 -4.21 -32.44 4.01
N LYS A 276 -4.39 -32.22 2.71
CA LYS A 276 -3.28 -31.98 1.75
C LYS A 276 -2.54 -30.65 2.00
N LYS A 277 -3.22 -29.66 2.59
CA LYS A 277 -2.68 -28.31 2.83
C LYS A 277 -2.00 -28.14 4.19
N VAL A 278 -1.93 -29.19 5.01
CA VAL A 278 -1.16 -29.12 6.26
C VAL A 278 0.34 -29.14 5.91
N ASP A 279 0.98 -27.98 6.03
CA ASP A 279 2.40 -27.83 5.74
C ASP A 279 3.27 -28.28 6.92
N LYS A 280 4.12 -29.29 6.68
CA LYS A 280 5.07 -29.82 7.67
C LYS A 280 6.15 -28.80 8.07
N ARG A 281 6.42 -27.79 7.23
CA ARG A 281 7.43 -26.76 7.51
C ARG A 281 6.91 -25.63 8.41
N LEU A 282 5.60 -25.56 8.61
CA LEU A 282 4.94 -24.49 9.37
C LEU A 282 5.54 -24.33 10.78
N VAL A 283 5.75 -25.41 11.52
CA VAL A 283 6.28 -25.35 12.89
C VAL A 283 7.66 -24.66 12.92
N GLY A 284 8.55 -25.04 12.01
CA GLY A 284 9.87 -24.42 11.91
C GLY A 284 9.79 -22.94 11.56
N ALA A 285 8.93 -22.57 10.60
CA ALA A 285 8.71 -21.18 10.23
C ALA A 285 8.15 -20.35 11.41
N MET A 286 7.18 -20.89 12.15
CA MET A 286 6.62 -20.22 13.32
C MET A 286 7.64 -20.09 14.45
N LYS A 287 8.51 -21.08 14.65
CA LYS A 287 9.62 -20.95 15.60
C LYS A 287 10.58 -19.81 15.21
N ARG A 288 10.97 -19.72 13.93
CA ARG A 288 11.83 -18.63 13.43
C ARG A 288 11.16 -17.25 13.50
N LEU A 289 9.85 -17.17 13.26
CA LEU A 289 9.07 -15.95 13.44
C LEU A 289 9.06 -15.52 14.91
N TRP A 290 8.66 -16.42 15.81
CA TRP A 290 8.47 -16.10 17.22
C TRP A 290 9.76 -16.03 18.03
N SER A 291 10.91 -16.34 17.42
CA SER A 291 12.24 -16.12 18.02
C SER A 291 12.84 -14.75 17.70
N GLN A 292 12.18 -13.90 16.90
CA GLN A 292 12.70 -12.58 16.57
C GLN A 292 12.76 -11.70 17.84
N PRO A 293 13.90 -11.05 18.13
CA PRO A 293 14.09 -10.33 19.40
C PRO A 293 13.50 -8.91 19.40
N ASP A 294 13.37 -8.29 18.23
CA ASP A 294 12.91 -6.91 18.07
C ASP A 294 12.31 -6.67 16.68
N LEU A 295 11.71 -5.48 16.48
CA LEU A 295 11.08 -5.09 15.22
C LEU A 295 12.07 -4.98 14.06
N THR A 296 13.31 -4.57 14.33
CA THR A 296 14.37 -4.46 13.31
C THR A 296 14.70 -5.83 12.74
N SER A 297 14.91 -6.81 13.62
CA SER A 297 15.21 -8.20 13.28
C SER A 297 14.04 -8.85 12.55
N LEU A 298 12.81 -8.62 13.03
CA LEU A 298 11.60 -9.05 12.34
C LEU A 298 11.51 -8.44 10.93
N GLY A 299 11.82 -7.14 10.80
CA GLY A 299 11.83 -6.45 9.51
C GLY A 299 12.82 -7.04 8.52
N ILE A 300 14.00 -7.47 8.98
CA ILE A 300 14.98 -8.20 8.16
C ILE A 300 14.46 -9.60 7.81
N ALA A 301 13.90 -10.32 8.78
CA ALA A 301 13.42 -11.69 8.58
C ALA A 301 12.22 -11.79 7.61
N LEU A 302 11.43 -10.72 7.49
CA LEU A 302 10.32 -10.62 6.53
C LEU A 302 10.75 -10.25 5.10
N ARG A 303 12.02 -9.84 4.89
CA ARG A 303 12.52 -9.55 3.54
C ARG A 303 12.53 -10.80 2.68
N LYS A 304 12.59 -10.60 1.37
CA LYS A 304 12.77 -11.70 0.43
C LYS A 304 14.13 -12.35 0.69
N PHE A 305 14.18 -13.67 0.78
CA PHE A 305 15.36 -14.41 1.28
C PHE A 305 16.68 -14.05 0.58
N ASN A 306 16.65 -13.76 -0.73
CA ASN A 306 17.84 -13.42 -1.52
C ASN A 306 18.07 -11.90 -1.71
N GLU A 307 17.35 -11.04 -0.98
CA GLU A 307 17.44 -9.58 -1.12
C GLU A 307 18.67 -8.98 -0.41
N GLY A 308 19.31 -9.75 0.49
CA GLY A 308 20.46 -9.29 1.26
C GLY A 308 20.09 -8.20 2.29
N PRO A 309 21.09 -7.46 2.82
CA PRO A 309 20.89 -6.50 3.89
C PRO A 309 20.37 -5.13 3.40
N VAL A 310 20.36 -4.88 2.09
CA VAL A 310 19.92 -3.60 1.50
C VAL A 310 18.46 -3.69 1.10
N HIS A 311 17.68 -2.65 1.41
CA HIS A 311 16.31 -2.54 0.92
C HIS A 311 16.29 -2.38 -0.61
N THR A 312 15.69 -3.33 -1.32
CA THR A 312 15.44 -3.24 -2.76
C THR A 312 13.97 -2.93 -3.02
N THR A 313 13.61 -2.83 -4.29
CA THR A 313 12.23 -2.70 -4.74
C THR A 313 11.48 -4.04 -4.71
N THR A 314 12.16 -5.19 -4.82
CA THR A 314 11.49 -6.50 -4.74
C THR A 314 11.25 -6.90 -3.29
N ARG A 315 9.99 -7.00 -2.86
CA ARG A 315 9.64 -7.17 -1.45
C ARG A 315 8.54 -8.20 -1.25
N CYS A 316 8.51 -8.75 -0.04
CA CYS A 316 7.33 -9.44 0.42
C CYS A 316 6.16 -8.45 0.62
N ALA A 317 4.94 -8.97 0.58
CA ALA A 317 3.70 -8.20 0.65
C ALA A 317 3.37 -7.71 2.06
N LEU A 318 4.12 -8.14 3.07
CA LEU A 318 4.07 -7.60 4.42
C LEU A 318 5.50 -7.35 4.91
N VAL A 319 5.77 -6.12 5.35
CA VAL A 319 7.09 -5.72 5.88
C VAL A 319 6.95 -4.89 7.15
N VAL A 320 8.00 -4.86 7.96
CA VAL A 320 8.16 -3.83 9.00
C VAL A 320 8.87 -2.64 8.35
N SER A 321 8.19 -1.50 8.29
CA SER A 321 8.73 -0.28 7.70
C SER A 321 9.78 0.37 8.61
N LYS A 322 10.58 1.28 8.05
CA LYS A 322 11.51 2.12 8.81
C LYS A 322 10.83 3.05 9.82
N TYR A 323 9.51 3.21 9.73
CA TYR A 323 8.69 4.02 10.63
C TYR A 323 8.04 3.18 11.74
N ASN A 324 8.51 1.94 11.94
CA ASN A 324 7.92 0.98 12.88
C ASN A 324 6.41 0.80 12.65
N THR A 325 6.02 0.61 11.39
CA THR A 325 4.66 0.19 11.00
C THR A 325 4.71 -1.18 10.35
N LEU A 326 3.61 -1.91 10.39
CA LEU A 326 3.41 -3.02 9.46
C LEU A 326 2.85 -2.44 8.16
N GLU A 327 3.54 -2.69 7.07
CA GLU A 327 3.19 -2.21 5.75
C GLU A 327 2.65 -3.37 4.91
N PHE A 328 1.38 -3.28 4.54
CA PHE A 328 0.68 -4.21 3.68
C PHE A 328 0.76 -3.73 2.24
N ARG A 329 1.38 -4.53 1.37
CA ARG A 329 1.57 -4.27 -0.07
C ARG A 329 0.78 -5.23 -0.95
N TYR A 330 -0.28 -5.86 -0.44
CA TYR A 330 -1.09 -6.82 -1.20
C TYR A 330 -1.89 -6.18 -2.36
N PRO A 331 -2.71 -5.14 -2.12
CA PRO A 331 -3.62 -4.62 -3.14
C PRO A 331 -2.94 -3.84 -4.26
N GLU A 332 -3.49 -3.95 -5.46
CA GLU A 332 -3.20 -3.01 -6.54
C GLU A 332 -3.70 -1.60 -6.21
N SER A 333 -3.02 -0.60 -6.78
CA SER A 333 -3.51 0.77 -6.69
C SER A 333 -4.82 0.95 -7.43
N THR A 334 -5.60 1.95 -7.04
CA THR A 334 -6.86 2.30 -7.68
C THR A 334 -7.26 3.75 -7.39
N PHE A 335 -8.16 4.29 -8.21
CA PHE A 335 -8.87 5.53 -7.93
C PHE A 335 -10.23 5.30 -7.23
N ASP A 336 -10.59 4.04 -6.93
CA ASP A 336 -11.78 3.71 -6.14
C ASP A 336 -11.51 3.83 -4.64
N ALA A 337 -11.83 4.99 -4.07
CA ALA A 337 -11.70 5.24 -2.63
C ALA A 337 -12.51 4.26 -1.75
N ASN A 338 -13.60 3.67 -2.27
CA ASN A 338 -14.35 2.68 -1.50
C ASN A 338 -13.56 1.38 -1.36
N PHE A 339 -12.86 0.94 -2.41
CA PHE A 339 -11.99 -0.23 -2.33
C PHE A 339 -10.82 0.00 -1.37
N ILE A 340 -10.19 1.17 -1.44
CA ILE A 340 -9.11 1.56 -0.51
C ILE A 340 -9.61 1.58 0.94
N SER A 341 -10.81 2.12 1.17
CA SER A 341 -11.47 2.09 2.49
C SER A 341 -11.73 0.66 2.97
N CYS A 342 -12.16 -0.25 2.09
CA CYS A 342 -12.37 -1.66 2.46
C CYS A 342 -11.06 -2.31 2.93
N TRP A 343 -9.95 -2.10 2.21
CA TRP A 343 -8.63 -2.56 2.63
C TRP A 343 -8.15 -1.93 3.93
N THR A 344 -8.40 -0.63 4.10
CA THR A 344 -8.07 0.10 5.33
C THR A 344 -8.78 -0.54 6.52
N ASP A 345 -10.08 -0.81 6.41
CA ASP A 345 -10.84 -1.46 7.47
C ASP A 345 -10.36 -2.90 7.74
N LEU A 346 -10.04 -3.67 6.69
CA LEU A 346 -9.53 -5.02 6.83
C LEU A 346 -8.18 -5.03 7.58
N VAL A 347 -7.23 -4.19 7.18
CA VAL A 347 -5.90 -4.11 7.81
C VAL A 347 -6.01 -3.67 9.27
N ARG A 348 -6.85 -2.66 9.56
CA ARG A 348 -7.12 -2.23 10.94
C ARG A 348 -7.76 -3.34 11.76
N HIS A 349 -8.64 -4.12 11.16
CA HIS A 349 -9.29 -5.26 11.83
C HIS A 349 -8.31 -6.39 12.13
N LEU A 350 -7.42 -6.74 11.20
CA LEU A 350 -6.35 -7.73 11.43
C LEU A 350 -5.42 -7.29 12.57
N TYR A 351 -5.05 -6.02 12.59
CA TYR A 351 -4.26 -5.43 13.67
C TYR A 351 -5.03 -5.47 15.01
N GLY A 352 -6.32 -5.14 15.00
CA GLY A 352 -7.19 -5.22 16.16
C GLY A 352 -7.35 -6.64 16.72
N ILE A 353 -7.34 -7.67 15.87
CA ILE A 353 -7.29 -9.08 16.32
C ILE A 353 -5.98 -9.36 17.03
N ALA A 354 -4.86 -8.92 16.46
CA ALA A 354 -3.54 -9.12 17.05
C ALA A 354 -3.37 -8.40 18.40
N MET A 355 -4.12 -7.33 18.67
CA MET A 355 -4.11 -6.63 19.96
C MET A 355 -4.94 -7.30 21.06
N LYS A 356 -5.71 -8.35 20.75
CA LYS A 356 -6.56 -9.03 21.75
C LYS A 356 -5.76 -9.74 22.83
N SER A 357 -6.46 -10.26 23.85
CA SER A 357 -5.89 -11.25 24.76
C SER A 357 -5.33 -12.44 23.97
N GLN A 358 -4.30 -13.10 24.49
CA GLN A 358 -3.70 -14.28 23.85
C GLN A 358 -4.75 -15.37 23.60
N VAL A 359 -5.69 -15.57 24.55
CA VAL A 359 -6.78 -16.56 24.43
C VAL A 359 -7.68 -16.25 23.24
N ASP A 360 -8.09 -14.99 23.07
CA ASP A 360 -8.97 -14.60 21.96
C ASP A 360 -8.24 -14.61 20.62
N PHE A 361 -6.97 -14.20 20.60
CA PHE A 361 -6.11 -14.32 19.42
C PHE A 361 -6.00 -15.77 18.97
N ASN A 362 -5.67 -16.68 19.88
CA ASN A 362 -5.56 -18.11 19.62
C ASN A 362 -6.87 -18.70 19.08
N ARG A 363 -8.02 -18.27 19.61
CA ARG A 363 -9.34 -18.70 19.10
C ARG A 363 -9.56 -18.29 17.64
N VAL A 364 -9.18 -17.08 17.26
CA VAL A 364 -9.25 -16.63 15.85
C VAL A 364 -8.28 -17.43 15.01
N LEU A 365 -7.03 -17.57 15.44
CA LEU A 365 -5.99 -18.32 14.74
C LEU A 365 -6.40 -19.77 14.48
N SER A 366 -6.99 -20.47 15.45
CA SER A 366 -7.46 -21.86 15.27
C SER A 366 -8.54 -21.98 14.19
N ARG A 367 -9.47 -21.02 14.11
CA ARG A 367 -10.52 -21.02 13.07
C ARG A 367 -9.93 -20.75 11.69
N VAL A 368 -9.04 -19.76 11.59
CA VAL A 368 -8.33 -19.43 10.34
C VAL A 368 -7.52 -20.63 9.87
N TYR A 369 -6.79 -21.28 10.78
CA TYR A 369 -5.98 -22.46 10.48
C TYR A 369 -6.83 -23.66 10.02
N ASP A 370 -7.95 -23.93 10.70
CA ASP A 370 -8.89 -24.97 10.26
C ASP A 370 -9.33 -24.71 8.82
N LEU A 371 -9.82 -23.52 8.50
CA LEU A 371 -10.29 -23.21 7.13
C LEU A 371 -9.16 -23.24 6.10
N ALA A 372 -8.01 -22.64 6.39
CA ALA A 372 -6.87 -22.56 5.48
C ALA A 372 -6.35 -23.94 5.08
N THR A 373 -6.48 -24.93 5.97
CA THR A 373 -5.97 -26.29 5.74
C THR A 373 -6.98 -27.24 5.11
N ARG A 374 -8.24 -26.84 4.89
CA ARG A 374 -9.24 -27.70 4.22
C ARG A 374 -8.83 -28.05 2.79
N ASP A 375 -9.12 -29.27 2.38
CA ASP A 375 -8.83 -29.73 1.01
C ASP A 375 -9.63 -28.91 -0.01
N GLN A 376 -10.89 -28.60 0.30
CA GLN A 376 -11.67 -27.60 -0.43
C GLN A 376 -11.09 -26.21 -0.17
N VAL A 377 -10.83 -25.45 -1.23
CA VAL A 377 -10.42 -24.04 -1.11
C VAL A 377 -11.56 -23.25 -0.48
N PRO A 378 -11.38 -22.64 0.71
CA PRO A 378 -12.41 -21.80 1.30
C PRO A 378 -12.64 -20.59 0.40
N ARG A 379 -13.88 -20.09 0.38
CA ARG A 379 -14.13 -18.81 -0.29
C ARG A 379 -13.56 -17.67 0.55
N TRP A 380 -13.28 -16.53 -0.09
CA TRP A 380 -12.74 -15.37 0.62
C TRP A 380 -13.71 -14.85 1.71
N ASP A 381 -15.02 -14.96 1.49
CA ASP A 381 -16.07 -14.57 2.44
C ASP A 381 -16.14 -15.51 3.66
N ASP A 382 -15.84 -16.80 3.49
CA ASP A 382 -15.66 -17.73 4.61
C ASP A 382 -14.49 -17.30 5.51
N MET A 383 -13.37 -16.86 4.89
CA MET A 383 -12.21 -16.37 5.64
C MET A 383 -12.48 -15.05 6.35
N MET A 384 -13.20 -14.13 5.70
CA MET A 384 -13.69 -12.90 6.34
C MET A 384 -14.54 -13.21 7.58
N ALA A 385 -15.46 -14.18 7.49
CA ALA A 385 -16.25 -14.63 8.63
C ALA A 385 -15.39 -15.24 9.76
N ALA A 386 -14.34 -15.99 9.43
CA ALA A 386 -13.43 -16.62 10.40
C ALA A 386 -12.63 -15.60 11.22
N ILE A 387 -12.23 -14.50 10.59
CA ILE A 387 -11.64 -13.35 11.27
C ILE A 387 -12.70 -12.44 11.89
N GLN A 388 -14.00 -12.74 11.76
CA GLN A 388 -15.12 -11.92 12.26
C GLN A 388 -15.18 -10.52 11.62
N PHE A 389 -14.84 -10.44 10.34
CA PHE A 389 -14.97 -9.25 9.52
C PHE A 389 -16.15 -9.43 8.56
N GLN A 390 -17.16 -8.57 8.66
CA GLN A 390 -18.35 -8.61 7.79
C GLN A 390 -18.62 -7.25 7.13
N THR A 391 -17.64 -6.36 7.16
CA THR A 391 -17.77 -5.00 6.65
C THR A 391 -17.62 -5.00 5.12
N ASN A 392 -18.53 -4.31 4.44
CA ASN A 392 -18.46 -4.02 3.00
C ASN A 392 -18.36 -5.26 2.08
N ILE A 393 -18.92 -6.41 2.47
CA ILE A 393 -18.90 -7.66 1.67
C ILE A 393 -19.36 -7.47 0.22
N ASN A 394 -20.43 -6.70 0.00
CA ASN A 394 -20.92 -6.42 -1.35
C ASN A 394 -19.91 -5.64 -2.21
N ARG A 395 -19.13 -4.74 -1.61
CA ARG A 395 -18.11 -3.95 -2.33
C ARG A 395 -16.91 -4.83 -2.72
N TRP A 396 -16.48 -5.71 -1.82
CA TRP A 396 -15.48 -6.73 -2.14
C TRP A 396 -15.92 -7.59 -3.32
N GLN A 397 -17.16 -8.12 -3.27
CA GLN A 397 -17.70 -8.94 -4.36
C GLN A 397 -17.79 -8.17 -5.69
N MET A 398 -18.22 -6.91 -5.66
CA MET A 398 -18.26 -6.05 -6.84
C MET A 398 -16.87 -5.91 -7.48
N ARG A 399 -15.84 -5.62 -6.67
CA ARG A 399 -14.46 -5.49 -7.16
C ARG A 399 -13.93 -6.80 -7.75
N LEU A 400 -14.19 -7.94 -7.10
CA LEU A 400 -13.80 -9.25 -7.61
C LEU A 400 -14.39 -9.53 -9.01
N ASN A 401 -15.64 -9.15 -9.24
CA ASN A 401 -16.28 -9.29 -10.54
C ASN A 401 -15.61 -8.40 -11.61
N GLN A 402 -15.10 -7.22 -11.21
CA GLN A 402 -14.37 -6.33 -12.12
C GLN A 402 -13.05 -6.92 -12.62
N TYR A 403 -12.33 -7.71 -11.80
CA TYR A 403 -11.10 -8.40 -12.24
C TYR A 403 -11.33 -9.44 -13.35
N THR A 404 -12.57 -9.87 -13.55
CA THR A 404 -12.92 -10.78 -14.66
C THR A 404 -13.50 -10.05 -15.87
N SER A 405 -13.70 -8.74 -15.76
CA SER A 405 -14.32 -7.89 -16.78
C SER A 405 -13.42 -6.71 -17.12
N ASN A 406 -13.77 -5.49 -16.72
CA ASN A 406 -13.11 -4.25 -17.13
C ASN A 406 -11.72 -4.02 -16.50
N LEU A 407 -11.39 -4.76 -15.43
CA LEU A 407 -10.06 -4.72 -14.81
C LEU A 407 -9.24 -6.00 -15.07
N LYS A 408 -9.64 -6.85 -16.02
CA LYS A 408 -8.95 -8.13 -16.32
C LYS A 408 -7.47 -7.95 -16.67
N ASP A 409 -7.14 -6.82 -17.29
CA ASP A 409 -5.77 -6.46 -17.62
C ASP A 409 -5.47 -5.07 -17.10
N LEU A 410 -4.75 -4.99 -15.98
CA LEU A 410 -4.32 -3.73 -15.38
C LEU A 410 -3.42 -2.92 -16.30
N ASP A 411 -2.65 -3.57 -17.18
CA ASP A 411 -1.69 -2.91 -18.05
C ASP A 411 -2.35 -2.29 -19.29
N ASN A 412 -3.58 -2.74 -19.63
CA ASN A 412 -4.32 -2.31 -20.83
C ASN A 412 -5.59 -1.50 -20.50
N GLN A 413 -5.67 -0.87 -19.33
CA GLN A 413 -6.85 -0.09 -18.93
C GLN A 413 -7.02 1.22 -19.68
N GLY A 414 -6.04 1.62 -20.49
CA GLY A 414 -6.10 2.91 -21.17
C GLY A 414 -5.87 4.06 -20.19
N ILE A 415 -6.33 5.24 -20.61
CA ILE A 415 -6.44 6.40 -19.74
C ILE A 415 -7.68 6.20 -18.87
N LEU A 416 -7.58 6.45 -17.58
CA LEU A 416 -8.76 6.41 -16.72
C LEU A 416 -9.79 7.46 -17.19
N PRO A 417 -11.08 7.12 -17.28
CA PRO A 417 -12.10 8.11 -17.64
C PRO A 417 -12.17 9.19 -16.56
N ALA A 418 -12.76 10.35 -16.89
CA ALA A 418 -13.16 11.29 -15.84
C ALA A 418 -14.14 10.59 -14.88
N PHE A 419 -14.16 11.00 -13.63
CA PHE A 419 -15.04 10.43 -12.63
C PHE A 419 -16.52 10.61 -13.04
N GLY A 420 -17.32 9.57 -12.84
CA GLY A 420 -18.75 9.57 -13.17
C GLY A 420 -19.10 9.54 -14.66
N ARG A 421 -18.16 9.23 -15.56
CA ARG A 421 -18.39 9.12 -17.01
C ARG A 421 -18.11 7.74 -17.59
#